data_AF-A0A2H0MNY0-F1
#
_entry.id   AF-A0A2H0MNY0-F1
#
_cell.length_a   1.000
_cell.length_b   1.000
_cell.length_c   1.000
_cell.angle_alpha   90.00
_cell.angle_beta   90.00
_cell.angle_gamma   90.00
#
_symmetry.space_group_name_H-M   'P 1'
#
loop_
_entity.id
_entity.type
_entity.pdbx_description
1 polymer ?
#
loop_
_entity_poly.entity_id
_entity_poly.type
_entity_poly.pdbx_seq_one_letter_code
_entity_poly.pdbx_strand_id
1 'polypeptide(L)'
;MKKIGPYTQKVIEYFKHPKNMGRMKNPDGIGRVGNVTCGDVMWLYIKIGKDKKRREIIKDIKFETFGCLLPREEVLINKGDWEQIRQVQNGDYVLNGNGQNAQVVETSVRKYKGPVLTIIPFVSTFNKFSVTPEHPIFCIKRHWLKSVRKSSKICEWLRIKERELLLIKPRYILAEDLKESDYLVFVSNKKIKDSPLLTKDIMKLVGYYLAEGYTTANDSVLTFAFSKDENNESEKENISELESLLFKITKKRPKERIRRTAKEVYICSRKWASFFASVAGKLAPYKKLSEEIRLLPFEKQWEMVKTYLKGDGNLYRRRVNNIPAYRVATASRKLAIQIQEILTRGDIFSSIKEDTDIERRSYIEGRKVSAKPLYEISFKLERKHKFIHSSGKYFLVPVRKIEKKYYKGNVYNFQVAGRQNSYLVKGFVVHNCVAAIATSSVITDLAKGKTLDEALKIEREGIVKSLGGLPIIKIHCSVLAASALSEAIYDYFKKKKREIPKELEEKHQRIEKEKGEISQRYKEWIKLEEKMHKK
;
A
#
# COMPACT_ATOMS: atom_id res chain seq x y z
N MET A 1 16.85 6.44 31.12
CA MET A 1 15.59 5.70 30.89
C MET A 1 15.79 4.66 29.79
N LYS A 2 15.37 3.41 30.00
CA LYS A 2 15.45 2.34 29.00
C LYS A 2 14.45 2.66 27.87
N LYS A 3 14.94 2.80 26.64
CA LYS A 3 14.14 3.10 25.43
C LYS A 3 13.98 1.81 24.61
N ILE A 4 12.81 1.61 24.02
CA ILE A 4 12.57 0.57 23.01
C ILE A 4 12.35 1.28 21.68
N GLY A 5 13.35 1.24 20.81
CA GLY A 5 13.33 2.01 19.56
C GLY A 5 13.24 3.53 19.84
N PRO A 6 12.39 4.28 19.11
CA PRO A 6 12.25 5.73 19.32
C PRO A 6 11.43 6.09 20.58
N TYR A 7 10.77 5.12 21.21
CA TYR A 7 9.80 5.36 22.28
C TYR A 7 10.37 4.96 23.66
N THR A 8 9.83 5.58 24.70
CA THR A 8 10.13 5.17 26.09
C THR A 8 9.39 3.87 26.40
N GLN A 9 9.88 3.13 27.40
CA GLN A 9 9.16 1.95 27.91
C GLN A 9 7.70 2.26 28.25
N LYS A 10 7.45 3.42 28.88
CA LYS A 10 6.10 3.87 29.25
C LYS A 10 5.19 4.11 28.05
N VAL A 11 5.71 4.67 26.96
CA VAL A 11 4.92 4.84 25.73
C VAL A 11 4.49 3.49 25.18
N ILE A 12 5.39 2.51 25.15
CA ILE A 12 5.07 1.16 24.69
C ILE A 12 4.10 0.47 25.64
N GLU A 13 4.21 0.68 26.95
CA GLU A 13 3.31 0.12 27.96
C GLU A 13 1.88 0.68 27.85
N TYR A 14 1.74 2.00 27.78
CA TYR A 14 0.44 2.67 27.58
C TYR A 14 -0.18 2.37 26.22
N PHE A 15 0.66 2.06 25.23
CA PHE A 15 0.20 1.60 23.94
C PHE A 15 -0.31 0.14 23.99
N LYS A 16 0.46 -0.78 24.59
CA LYS A 16 0.11 -2.22 24.70
C LYS A 16 -1.05 -2.49 25.65
N HIS A 17 -1.18 -1.68 26.69
CA HIS A 17 -2.23 -1.79 27.70
C HIS A 17 -2.96 -0.46 27.89
N PRO A 18 -3.69 0.01 26.86
CA PRO A 18 -4.27 1.34 26.88
C PRO A 18 -5.40 1.40 27.91
N LYS A 19 -5.24 2.30 28.87
CA LYS A 19 -6.23 2.60 29.90
C LYS A 19 -7.38 3.38 29.31
N ASN A 20 -8.58 3.00 29.75
CA ASN A 20 -9.85 3.60 29.38
C ASN A 20 -10.12 3.70 27.87
N MET A 21 -9.54 2.82 27.07
CA MET A 21 -9.84 2.75 25.63
C MET A 21 -11.26 2.19 25.40
N GLY A 22 -11.97 2.77 24.45
CA GLY A 22 -13.26 2.31 23.97
C GLY A 22 -14.33 3.39 23.99
N ARG A 23 -15.50 3.04 23.47
CA ARG A 23 -16.63 3.95 23.41
C ARG A 23 -17.40 3.97 24.73
N MET A 24 -17.86 5.15 25.15
CA MET A 24 -18.74 5.29 26.31
C MET A 24 -20.20 5.35 25.84
N LYS A 25 -21.08 4.58 26.50
CA LYS A 25 -22.52 4.71 26.30
C LYS A 25 -23.03 5.86 27.18
N ASN A 26 -23.89 6.71 26.61
CA ASN A 26 -24.48 7.87 27.27
C ASN A 26 -23.47 8.78 27.99
N PRO A 27 -22.41 9.24 27.30
CA PRO A 27 -21.45 10.18 27.86
C PRO A 27 -22.12 11.54 28.09
N ASP A 28 -21.67 12.25 29.12
CA ASP A 28 -22.15 13.60 29.40
C ASP A 28 -21.49 14.63 28.48
N GLY A 29 -20.28 14.36 27.99
CA GLY A 29 -19.56 15.17 27.00
C GLY A 29 -18.74 14.34 26.00
N ILE A 30 -18.60 14.84 24.77
CA ILE A 30 -17.88 14.17 23.68
C ILE A 30 -17.00 15.17 22.92
N GLY A 31 -15.70 14.89 22.84
CA GLY A 31 -14.74 15.67 22.07
C GLY A 31 -14.29 14.90 20.84
N ARG A 32 -14.34 15.54 19.67
CA ARG A 32 -13.87 14.97 18.40
C ARG A 32 -12.89 15.92 17.75
N VAL A 33 -11.69 15.42 17.47
CA VAL A 33 -10.59 16.20 16.89
C VAL A 33 -9.81 15.38 15.87
N GLY A 34 -9.16 16.05 14.92
CA GLY A 34 -8.25 15.44 13.96
C GLY A 34 -7.05 16.35 13.71
N ASN A 35 -5.90 15.79 13.33
CA ASN A 35 -4.70 16.57 12.98
C ASN A 35 -4.38 16.42 11.49
N VAL A 36 -4.41 17.53 10.76
CA VAL A 36 -4.20 17.59 9.30
C VAL A 36 -2.77 17.24 8.87
N THR A 37 -1.79 17.38 9.76
CA THR A 37 -0.37 17.14 9.45
C THR A 37 -0.04 15.64 9.42
N CYS A 38 -0.71 14.84 10.26
CA CYS A 38 -0.47 13.40 10.36
C CYS A 38 -1.68 12.54 9.95
N GLY A 39 -2.87 13.11 9.83
CA GLY A 39 -4.11 12.39 9.55
C GLY A 39 -4.67 11.64 10.77
N ASP A 40 -4.20 11.90 11.98
CA ASP A 40 -4.71 11.21 13.17
C ASP A 40 -6.06 11.80 13.59
N VAL A 41 -7.07 10.96 13.80
CA VAL A 41 -8.40 11.35 14.31
C VAL A 41 -8.64 10.67 15.65
N MET A 42 -9.21 11.40 16.60
CA MET A 42 -9.53 10.86 17.92
C MET A 42 -10.86 11.41 18.44
N TRP A 43 -11.62 10.53 19.09
CA TRP A 43 -12.76 10.88 19.94
C TRP A 43 -12.45 10.60 21.40
N LEU A 44 -13.02 11.42 22.28
CA LEU A 44 -12.85 11.33 23.72
C LEU A 44 -14.21 11.59 24.40
N TYR A 45 -14.54 10.77 25.39
CA TYR A 45 -15.84 10.70 26.05
C TYR A 45 -15.67 10.93 27.54
N ILE A 46 -16.52 11.75 28.16
CA ILE A 46 -16.49 11.99 29.60
C ILE A 46 -17.85 11.71 30.25
N LYS A 47 -17.81 11.23 31.50
CA LYS A 47 -18.95 11.10 32.41
C LYS A 47 -18.67 11.93 33.66
N ILE A 48 -19.60 12.79 34.03
CA ILE A 48 -19.44 13.70 35.15
C ILE A 48 -20.14 13.16 36.39
N GLY A 49 -19.46 13.24 37.54
CA GLY A 49 -20.00 12.92 38.84
C GLY A 49 -19.65 14.02 39.84
N LYS A 50 -19.91 13.77 41.13
CA LYS A 50 -19.53 14.68 42.22
C LYS A 50 -18.58 14.00 43.19
N ASP A 51 -17.60 14.74 43.68
CA ASP A 51 -16.71 14.29 44.75
C ASP A 51 -17.37 14.38 46.14
N LYS A 52 -16.66 13.95 47.19
CA LYS A 52 -17.15 14.01 48.59
C LYS A 52 -17.46 15.44 49.06
N LYS A 53 -16.88 16.46 48.42
CA LYS A 53 -17.11 17.89 48.68
C LYS A 53 -18.17 18.48 47.73
N ARG A 54 -18.94 17.64 47.03
CA ARG A 54 -20.00 17.97 46.06
C ARG A 54 -19.54 18.77 44.84
N ARG A 55 -18.24 18.80 44.54
CA ARG A 55 -17.69 19.43 43.32
C ARG A 55 -17.79 18.48 42.14
N GLU A 56 -18.04 19.01 40.95
CA GLU A 56 -18.09 18.20 39.74
C GLU A 56 -16.69 17.71 39.33
N ILE A 57 -16.62 16.43 39.01
CA ILE A 57 -15.40 15.76 38.58
C ILE A 57 -15.67 14.85 37.38
N ILE A 58 -14.63 14.57 36.59
CA ILE A 58 -14.67 13.57 35.54
C ILE A 58 -14.65 12.18 36.20
N LYS A 59 -15.83 11.65 36.50
CA LYS A 59 -16.00 10.35 37.17
C LYS A 59 -15.50 9.20 36.31
N ASP A 60 -15.76 9.26 35.00
CA ASP A 60 -15.23 8.31 34.03
C ASP A 60 -14.89 9.02 32.72
N ILE A 61 -13.95 8.47 31.97
CA ILE A 61 -13.47 9.03 30.72
C ILE A 61 -12.98 7.91 29.82
N LYS A 62 -13.27 7.95 28.52
CA LYS A 62 -12.78 6.97 27.54
C LYS A 62 -12.37 7.61 26.23
N PHE A 63 -11.56 6.95 25.40
CA PHE A 63 -11.14 7.47 24.10
C PHE A 63 -11.18 6.42 22.99
N GLU A 64 -11.21 6.87 21.74
CA GLU A 64 -11.10 6.03 20.55
C GLU A 64 -10.37 6.75 19.40
N THR A 65 -9.44 6.09 18.68
CA THR A 65 -8.62 6.67 17.59
C THR A 65 -8.24 5.60 16.58
N PHE A 66 -8.38 5.81 15.27
CA PHE A 66 -8.24 4.72 14.30
C PHE A 66 -7.88 5.14 12.88
N GLY A 67 -7.34 4.19 12.12
CA GLY A 67 -7.32 4.09 10.66
C GLY A 67 -7.03 2.62 10.35
N CYS A 68 -7.84 1.95 9.52
CA CYS A 68 -7.74 0.49 9.35
C CYS A 68 -8.04 0.06 7.90
N LEU A 69 -7.58 -1.14 7.53
CA LEU A 69 -7.92 -1.80 6.27
C LEU A 69 -8.97 -2.90 6.49
N LEU A 70 -9.57 -3.35 5.39
CA LEU A 70 -10.48 -4.49 5.39
C LEU A 70 -9.69 -5.80 5.49
N PRO A 71 -10.29 -6.89 6.01
CA PRO A 71 -9.61 -8.17 6.26
C PRO A 71 -8.86 -8.75 5.07
N ARG A 72 -9.35 -8.52 3.86
CA ARG A 72 -8.81 -9.09 2.62
C ARG A 72 -7.92 -8.13 1.84
N GLU A 73 -7.69 -6.92 2.36
CA GLU A 73 -6.75 -6.00 1.74
C GLU A 73 -5.34 -6.54 1.92
N GLU A 74 -4.49 -6.32 0.93
CA GLU A 74 -3.19 -6.96 0.86
C GLU A 74 -2.07 -5.95 1.03
N VAL A 75 -1.09 -6.31 1.85
CA VAL A 75 0.10 -5.52 2.14
C VAL A 75 1.34 -6.20 1.57
N LEU A 76 2.35 -5.43 1.17
CA LEU A 76 3.59 -6.00 0.63
C LEU A 76 4.44 -6.58 1.75
N ILE A 77 4.63 -7.89 1.72
CA ILE A 77 5.57 -8.59 2.58
C ILE A 77 6.94 -8.70 1.90
N ASN A 78 8.02 -8.81 2.70
CA ASN A 78 9.39 -8.88 2.18
C ASN A 78 9.66 -10.10 1.26
N LYS A 79 8.79 -11.12 1.31
CA LYS A 79 8.85 -12.35 0.50
C LYS A 79 8.46 -12.13 -0.99
N GLY A 80 8.23 -10.89 -1.41
CA GLY A 80 7.89 -10.55 -2.80
C GLY A 80 6.52 -11.12 -3.17
N ASP A 81 5.59 -10.99 -2.23
CA ASP A 81 4.19 -11.34 -2.37
C ASP A 81 3.36 -10.30 -1.65
N TRP A 82 2.06 -10.34 -1.87
CA TRP A 82 1.12 -9.58 -1.08
C TRP A 82 0.39 -10.51 -0.13
N GLU A 83 0.29 -10.11 1.13
CA GLU A 83 -0.36 -10.89 2.17
C GLU A 83 -1.61 -10.17 2.67
N GLN A 84 -2.67 -10.92 2.94
CA GLN A 84 -3.89 -10.32 3.49
C GLN A 84 -3.58 -9.76 4.88
N ILE A 85 -4.00 -8.53 5.15
CA ILE A 85 -3.71 -7.87 6.43
C ILE A 85 -4.21 -8.66 7.65
N ARG A 86 -5.28 -9.44 7.51
CA ARG A 86 -5.78 -10.31 8.59
C ARG A 86 -4.84 -11.48 8.94
N GLN A 87 -3.92 -11.82 8.04
CA GLN A 87 -2.97 -12.91 8.21
C GLN A 87 -1.61 -12.41 8.72
N VAL A 88 -1.38 -11.10 8.70
CA VAL A 88 -0.15 -10.49 9.21
C VAL A 88 -0.11 -10.64 10.73
N GLN A 89 1.02 -11.13 11.24
CA GLN A 89 1.27 -11.39 12.65
C GLN A 89 2.43 -10.55 13.19
N ASN A 90 2.53 -10.45 14.52
CA ASN A 90 3.70 -9.85 15.16
C ASN A 90 4.96 -10.66 14.81
N GLY A 91 6.03 -9.97 14.42
CA GLY A 91 7.28 -10.58 13.99
C GLY A 91 7.41 -10.74 12.47
N ASP A 92 6.31 -10.64 11.71
CA ASP A 92 6.36 -10.65 10.24
C ASP A 92 7.14 -9.45 9.70
N TYR A 93 7.58 -9.52 8.44
CA TYR A 93 8.28 -8.43 7.77
C TYR A 93 7.50 -7.91 6.58
N VAL A 94 7.21 -6.60 6.62
CA VAL A 94 6.55 -5.86 5.55
C VAL A 94 7.49 -4.81 4.95
N LEU A 95 7.11 -4.24 3.81
CA LEU A 95 7.78 -3.05 3.28
C LEU A 95 7.16 -1.78 3.88
N ASN A 96 8.00 -0.91 4.42
CA ASN A 96 7.61 0.41 4.89
C ASN A 96 7.39 1.40 3.73
N GLY A 97 6.92 2.61 4.03
CA GLY A 97 6.66 3.65 3.03
C GLY A 97 7.88 4.10 2.20
N ASN A 98 9.10 3.76 2.63
CA ASN A 98 10.33 4.01 1.89
C ASN A 98 10.80 2.81 1.05
N GLY A 99 10.06 1.69 1.05
CA GLY A 99 10.43 0.47 0.34
C GLY A 99 11.51 -0.35 1.03
N GLN A 100 11.64 -0.22 2.36
CA GLN A 100 12.59 -0.98 3.18
C GLN A 100 11.85 -1.99 4.05
N ASN A 101 12.51 -3.10 4.37
CA ASN A 101 11.96 -4.09 5.29
C ASN A 101 11.77 -3.47 6.68
N ALA A 102 10.59 -3.67 7.26
CA ALA A 102 10.28 -3.30 8.63
C ALA A 102 9.51 -4.45 9.29
N GLN A 103 9.90 -4.77 10.52
CA GLN A 103 9.25 -5.82 11.29
C GLN A 103 7.93 -5.32 11.86
N VAL A 104 6.88 -6.13 11.78
CA VAL A 104 5.61 -5.87 12.43
C VAL A 104 5.79 -6.07 13.93
N VAL A 105 5.61 -5.01 14.70
CA VAL A 105 5.79 -5.04 16.16
C VAL A 105 4.48 -5.31 16.89
N GLU A 106 3.37 -4.89 16.30
CA GLU A 106 2.05 -5.05 16.90
C GLU A 106 0.95 -5.08 15.83
N THR A 107 -0.01 -5.97 16.02
CA THR A 107 -1.20 -6.12 15.18
C THR A 107 -2.43 -5.72 15.98
N SER A 108 -3.41 -5.12 15.32
CA SER A 108 -4.62 -4.60 15.95
C SER A 108 -5.85 -4.91 15.11
N VAL A 109 -6.93 -5.27 15.79
CA VAL A 109 -8.22 -5.58 15.18
C VAL A 109 -9.31 -4.87 15.96
N ARG A 110 -10.28 -4.28 15.25
CA ARG A 110 -11.48 -3.72 15.88
C ARG A 110 -12.73 -4.00 15.07
N LYS A 111 -13.89 -3.97 15.74
CA LYS A 111 -15.19 -3.97 15.07
C LYS A 111 -15.44 -2.58 14.46
N TYR A 112 -15.89 -2.55 13.22
CA TYR A 112 -16.24 -1.34 12.48
C TYR A 112 -17.62 -1.48 11.86
N LYS A 113 -18.36 -0.37 11.86
CA LYS A 113 -19.67 -0.24 11.22
C LYS A 113 -19.75 1.16 10.63
N GLY A 114 -19.57 1.29 9.32
CA GLY A 114 -19.46 2.59 8.67
C GLY A 114 -19.08 2.48 7.19
N PRO A 115 -18.85 3.62 6.52
CA PRO A 115 -18.40 3.61 5.13
C PRO A 115 -16.95 3.15 5.01
N VAL A 116 -16.61 2.60 3.85
CA VAL A 116 -15.28 2.21 3.43
C VAL A 116 -15.06 2.82 2.05
N LEU A 117 -13.85 3.30 1.80
CA LEU A 117 -13.45 3.94 0.55
C LEU A 117 -12.56 2.99 -0.23
N THR A 118 -13.01 2.55 -1.41
CA THR A 118 -12.19 1.80 -2.38
C THR A 118 -11.53 2.79 -3.32
N ILE A 119 -10.22 2.94 -3.18
CA ILE A 119 -9.41 3.84 -4.01
C ILE A 119 -8.95 3.05 -5.24
N ILE A 120 -9.35 3.51 -6.42
CA ILE A 120 -9.01 2.88 -7.70
C ILE A 120 -7.97 3.77 -8.40
N PRO A 121 -6.70 3.36 -8.51
CA PRO A 121 -5.69 4.13 -9.23
C PRO A 121 -5.92 4.09 -10.76
N PHE A 122 -5.44 5.11 -11.45
CA PHE A 122 -5.43 5.17 -12.90
C PHE A 122 -4.37 4.21 -13.46
N VAL A 123 -4.68 3.58 -14.61
CA VAL A 123 -3.82 2.61 -15.33
C VAL A 123 -3.60 1.27 -14.62
N SER A 124 -3.43 1.23 -13.30
CA SER A 124 -3.14 -0.01 -12.55
C SER A 124 -4.26 -0.45 -11.62
N THR A 125 -5.44 -0.74 -12.20
CA THR A 125 -6.65 -1.09 -11.41
C THR A 125 -6.49 -2.32 -10.50
N PHE A 126 -5.52 -3.20 -10.81
CA PHE A 126 -5.14 -4.32 -9.95
C PHE A 126 -4.66 -3.87 -8.56
N ASN A 127 -4.03 -2.70 -8.47
CA ASN A 127 -3.53 -2.12 -7.22
C ASN A 127 -4.62 -1.35 -6.44
N LYS A 128 -5.91 -1.46 -6.79
CA LYS A 128 -7.01 -0.86 -6.01
C LYS A 128 -7.09 -1.46 -4.61
N PHE A 129 -7.37 -0.62 -3.62
CA PHE A 129 -7.44 -1.04 -2.22
C PHE A 129 -8.53 -0.28 -1.46
N SER A 130 -9.00 -0.85 -0.35
CA SER A 130 -10.09 -0.30 0.44
C SER A 130 -9.67 0.04 1.87
N VAL A 131 -10.08 1.20 2.36
CA VAL A 131 -9.69 1.72 3.66
C VAL A 131 -10.86 2.35 4.40
N THR A 132 -10.75 2.47 5.72
CA THR A 132 -11.68 3.32 6.47
C THR A 132 -11.44 4.81 6.14
N PRO A 133 -12.48 5.68 6.20
CA PRO A 133 -12.40 7.10 5.84
C PRO A 133 -11.25 7.86 6.51
N GLU A 134 -10.98 7.50 7.76
CA GLU A 134 -9.95 8.13 8.59
C GLU A 134 -8.53 7.57 8.35
N HIS A 135 -8.35 6.59 7.46
CA HIS A 135 -7.05 5.98 7.21
C HIS A 135 -6.09 6.97 6.51
N PRO A 136 -4.87 7.22 7.05
CA PRO A 136 -3.95 8.17 6.42
C PRO A 136 -3.30 7.63 5.13
N ILE A 137 -3.42 8.38 4.04
CA ILE A 137 -2.85 8.07 2.72
C ILE A 137 -1.76 9.09 2.38
N PHE A 138 -0.59 8.62 1.95
CA PHE A 138 0.51 9.49 1.52
C PHE A 138 0.33 9.89 0.06
N CYS A 139 0.04 11.16 -0.21
CA CYS A 139 -0.30 11.62 -1.56
C CYS A 139 0.11 13.08 -1.82
N ILE A 140 -0.07 13.52 -3.06
CA ILE A 140 -0.05 14.93 -3.47
C ILE A 140 -1.45 15.29 -3.95
N LYS A 141 -2.09 16.27 -3.29
CA LYS A 141 -3.37 16.76 -3.79
C LYS A 141 -3.18 17.61 -5.04
N ARG A 142 -4.08 17.44 -6.00
CA ARG A 142 -4.03 18.12 -7.30
C ARG A 142 -4.03 19.65 -7.19
N HIS A 143 -4.77 20.17 -6.22
CA HIS A 143 -4.89 21.62 -5.96
C HIS A 143 -3.68 22.23 -5.24
N TRP A 144 -2.68 21.43 -4.84
CA TRP A 144 -1.41 21.97 -4.32
C TRP A 144 -0.52 22.54 -5.44
N LEU A 145 -0.85 22.26 -6.70
CA LEU A 145 -0.18 22.84 -7.86
C LEU A 145 -0.73 24.25 -8.12
N LYS A 146 0.16 25.23 -8.17
CA LYS A 146 -0.10 26.65 -8.48
C LYS A 146 -0.41 26.86 -9.97
N SER A 147 0.22 26.09 -10.86
CA SER A 147 0.02 26.27 -12.30
C SER A 147 -0.60 25.05 -12.99
N VAL A 148 -1.71 25.29 -13.68
CA VAL A 148 -2.46 24.31 -14.47
C VAL A 148 -2.23 24.63 -15.95
N ARG A 149 -1.87 23.65 -16.78
CA ARG A 149 -1.75 23.89 -18.23
C ARG A 149 -3.13 24.27 -18.79
N LYS A 150 -3.23 25.42 -19.48
CA LYS A 150 -4.48 25.89 -20.13
C LYS A 150 -5.03 24.94 -21.22
N SER A 151 -4.22 24.02 -21.76
CA SER A 151 -4.39 23.48 -23.12
C SER A 151 -4.91 22.05 -23.27
N SER A 152 -5.66 21.47 -22.32
CA SER A 152 -6.33 20.18 -22.58
C SER A 152 -7.83 20.33 -22.42
N LYS A 153 -8.58 20.50 -23.52
CA LYS A 153 -10.05 20.36 -23.55
C LYS A 153 -10.51 18.89 -23.36
N ILE A 154 -9.58 17.94 -23.20
CA ILE A 154 -9.83 16.49 -23.28
C ILE A 154 -9.89 15.81 -21.90
N CYS A 155 -9.04 16.20 -20.94
CA CYS A 155 -8.92 15.50 -19.66
C CYS A 155 -8.19 16.37 -18.63
N GLU A 156 -8.81 16.61 -17.47
CA GLU A 156 -8.26 17.44 -16.38
C GLU A 156 -6.94 16.91 -15.82
N TRP A 157 -6.78 15.59 -15.86
CA TRP A 157 -5.63 14.78 -15.46
C TRP A 157 -4.36 15.14 -16.23
N LEU A 158 -4.49 15.66 -17.46
CA LEU A 158 -3.38 16.07 -18.31
C LEU A 158 -2.94 17.52 -18.08
N ARG A 159 -3.67 18.29 -17.26
CA ARG A 159 -3.42 19.73 -17.11
C ARG A 159 -2.34 20.07 -16.07
N ILE A 160 -1.31 19.25 -15.93
CA ILE A 160 -0.23 19.47 -14.96
C ILE A 160 1.08 19.92 -15.63
N LYS A 161 1.89 20.71 -14.91
CA LYS A 161 3.31 20.85 -15.23
C LYS A 161 4.08 19.84 -14.40
N GLU A 162 4.63 18.80 -15.04
CA GLU A 162 5.37 17.73 -14.37
C GLU A 162 6.50 18.26 -13.46
N ARG A 163 7.27 19.25 -13.94
CA ARG A 163 8.33 19.89 -13.14
C ARG A 163 7.82 20.44 -11.81
N GLU A 164 6.62 21.03 -11.81
CA GLU A 164 6.01 21.57 -10.59
C GLU A 164 5.50 20.46 -9.68
N LEU A 165 4.84 19.43 -10.25
CA LEU A 165 4.39 18.27 -9.51
C LEU A 165 5.55 17.61 -8.73
N LEU A 166 6.70 17.44 -9.39
CA LEU A 166 7.87 16.80 -8.81
C LEU A 166 8.58 17.63 -7.72
N LEU A 167 8.31 18.95 -7.64
CA LEU A 167 8.82 19.81 -6.56
C LEU A 167 7.96 19.74 -5.30
N ILE A 168 6.70 19.29 -5.40
CA ILE A 168 5.79 19.20 -4.26
C ILE A 168 6.12 17.95 -3.44
N LYS A 169 6.34 18.14 -2.14
CA LYS A 169 6.52 17.04 -1.20
C LYS A 169 5.17 16.39 -0.87
N PRO A 170 4.98 15.07 -1.06
CA PRO A 170 3.78 14.38 -0.62
C PRO A 170 3.59 14.49 0.91
N ARG A 171 2.34 14.40 1.35
CA ARG A 171 1.96 14.47 2.78
C ARG A 171 0.86 13.45 3.06
N TYR A 172 0.68 13.11 4.33
CA TYR A 172 -0.46 12.29 4.75
C TYR A 172 -1.72 13.14 4.76
N ILE A 173 -2.80 12.58 4.21
CA ILE A 173 -4.16 13.11 4.30
C ILE A 173 -5.09 11.98 4.71
N LEU A 174 -6.29 12.30 5.17
CA LEU A 174 -7.31 11.27 5.39
C LEU A 174 -7.77 10.69 4.06
N ALA A 175 -8.11 9.41 4.03
CA ALA A 175 -8.68 8.78 2.84
C ALA A 175 -9.99 9.45 2.40
N GLU A 176 -10.78 9.97 3.35
CA GLU A 176 -11.99 10.73 3.03
C GLU A 176 -11.70 12.03 2.29
N ASP A 177 -10.55 12.65 2.54
CA ASP A 177 -10.14 13.92 1.93
C ASP A 177 -9.47 13.77 0.56
N LEU A 178 -9.26 12.54 0.12
CA LEU A 178 -8.65 12.19 -1.17
C LEU A 178 -9.65 12.42 -2.29
N LYS A 179 -9.18 13.00 -3.40
CA LYS A 179 -10.01 13.33 -4.56
C LYS A 179 -9.58 12.55 -5.80
N GLU A 180 -10.50 12.38 -6.77
CA GLU A 180 -10.10 11.95 -8.11
C GLU A 180 -9.03 12.91 -8.66
N SER A 181 -8.07 12.38 -9.42
CA SER A 181 -6.87 13.08 -9.92
C SER A 181 -5.80 13.47 -8.89
N ASP A 182 -6.02 13.28 -7.59
CA ASP A 182 -4.93 13.35 -6.61
C ASP A 182 -3.91 12.24 -6.87
N TYR A 183 -2.63 12.46 -6.54
CA TYR A 183 -1.55 11.53 -6.86
C TYR A 183 -1.16 10.70 -5.64
N LEU A 184 -1.38 9.40 -5.71
CA LEU A 184 -0.88 8.42 -4.75
C LEU A 184 0.62 8.20 -4.94
N VAL A 185 1.32 7.95 -3.85
CA VAL A 185 2.75 7.58 -3.88
C VAL A 185 2.88 6.06 -3.97
N PHE A 186 3.43 5.58 -5.09
CA PHE A 186 3.69 4.17 -5.36
C PHE A 186 5.18 3.85 -5.24
N VAL A 187 5.52 2.84 -4.44
CA VAL A 187 6.90 2.49 -4.06
C VAL A 187 7.10 0.98 -4.20
N SER A 188 8.33 0.58 -4.57
CA SER A 188 8.79 -0.81 -4.54
C SER A 188 9.94 -1.01 -3.56
N ASN A 189 10.33 -2.27 -3.38
CA ASN A 189 11.49 -2.64 -2.57
C ASN A 189 12.79 -2.07 -3.12
N LYS A 190 13.55 -1.39 -2.26
CA LYS A 190 14.82 -0.75 -2.61
C LYS A 190 16.05 -1.57 -2.22
N LYS A 191 15.86 -2.71 -1.56
CA LYS A 191 16.97 -3.56 -1.13
C LYS A 191 17.65 -4.21 -2.34
N ILE A 192 18.96 -4.06 -2.43
CA ILE A 192 19.78 -4.70 -3.46
C ILE A 192 20.79 -5.63 -2.76
N LYS A 193 20.91 -6.85 -3.27
CA LYS A 193 21.92 -7.84 -2.87
C LYS A 193 22.37 -8.55 -4.14
N ASP A 194 23.60 -8.30 -4.56
CA ASP A 194 24.15 -8.97 -5.72
C ASP A 194 24.62 -10.40 -5.39
N SER A 195 24.70 -11.24 -6.42
CA SER A 195 25.27 -12.58 -6.36
C SER A 195 26.16 -12.82 -7.58
N PRO A 196 27.44 -13.19 -7.39
CA PRO A 196 28.32 -13.53 -8.51
C PRO A 196 27.87 -14.81 -9.23
N LEU A 197 27.16 -15.70 -8.52
CA LEU A 197 26.64 -16.96 -9.07
C LEU A 197 25.44 -16.74 -10.00
N LEU A 198 24.66 -15.68 -9.80
CA LEU A 198 23.53 -15.34 -10.67
C LEU A 198 24.00 -14.35 -11.73
N THR A 199 24.72 -14.88 -12.72
CA THR A 199 25.25 -14.11 -13.85
C THR A 199 24.14 -13.65 -14.79
N LYS A 200 24.43 -12.68 -15.67
CA LYS A 200 23.50 -12.25 -16.73
C LYS A 200 23.04 -13.43 -17.60
N ASP A 201 23.93 -14.36 -17.92
CA ASP A 201 23.60 -15.54 -18.72
C ASP A 201 22.64 -16.49 -17.99
N ILE A 202 22.83 -16.69 -16.67
CA ILE A 202 21.87 -17.46 -15.87
C ILE A 202 20.52 -16.74 -15.82
N MET A 203 20.52 -15.42 -15.68
CA MET A 203 19.27 -14.64 -15.69
C MET A 203 18.53 -14.72 -17.02
N LYS A 204 19.24 -14.76 -18.15
CA LYS A 204 18.64 -15.04 -19.47
C LYS A 204 17.97 -16.41 -19.51
N LEU A 205 18.65 -17.47 -19.02
CA LEU A 205 18.03 -18.80 -18.92
C LEU A 205 16.81 -18.82 -18.00
N VAL A 206 16.82 -18.05 -16.90
CA VAL A 206 15.64 -17.91 -16.04
C VAL A 206 14.49 -17.27 -16.80
N GLY A 207 14.74 -16.24 -17.63
CA GLY A 207 13.70 -15.62 -18.45
C GLY A 207 13.09 -16.58 -19.47
N TYR A 208 13.92 -17.35 -20.19
CA TYR A 208 13.42 -18.44 -21.05
C TYR A 208 12.66 -19.50 -20.25
N TYR A 209 13.09 -19.80 -19.03
CA TYR A 209 12.40 -20.78 -18.20
C TYR A 209 11.04 -20.28 -17.72
N LEU A 210 10.89 -18.98 -17.47
CA LEU A 210 9.61 -18.38 -17.09
C LEU A 210 8.60 -18.42 -18.24
N ALA A 211 9.05 -18.20 -19.49
CA ALA A 211 8.21 -18.27 -20.68
C ALA A 211 7.93 -19.72 -21.10
N GLU A 212 8.96 -20.43 -21.54
CA GLU A 212 8.81 -21.70 -22.26
C GLU A 212 9.21 -22.92 -21.42
N GLY A 213 9.77 -22.68 -20.22
CA GLY A 213 10.41 -23.72 -19.43
C GLY A 213 9.48 -24.50 -18.51
N TYR A 214 9.77 -25.80 -18.37
CA TYR A 214 9.20 -26.64 -17.34
C TYR A 214 10.20 -27.73 -16.89
N THR A 215 9.91 -28.33 -15.74
CA THR A 215 10.64 -29.52 -15.27
C THR A 215 9.71 -30.72 -15.21
N THR A 216 10.26 -31.91 -15.41
CA THR A 216 9.55 -33.17 -15.14
C THR A 216 9.16 -33.27 -13.66
N ALA A 217 8.13 -34.04 -13.33
CA ALA A 217 7.63 -34.18 -11.96
C ALA A 217 8.73 -34.52 -10.92
N ASN A 218 9.66 -35.40 -11.28
CA ASN A 218 10.79 -35.83 -10.44
C ASN A 218 12.06 -34.96 -10.55
N ASP A 219 11.94 -33.78 -11.18
CA ASP A 219 13.04 -32.84 -11.46
C ASP A 219 14.27 -33.48 -12.08
N SER A 220 14.10 -34.44 -12.99
CA SER A 220 15.23 -35.08 -13.68
C SER A 220 15.60 -34.35 -14.98
N VAL A 221 14.64 -33.70 -15.64
CA VAL A 221 14.82 -33.05 -16.93
C VAL A 221 14.33 -31.61 -16.87
N LEU A 222 15.16 -30.69 -17.39
CA LEU A 222 14.83 -29.30 -17.68
C LEU A 222 14.48 -29.22 -19.16
N THR A 223 13.28 -28.73 -19.47
CA THR A 223 12.75 -28.66 -20.84
C THR A 223 12.24 -27.26 -21.14
N PHE A 224 12.36 -26.82 -22.39
CA PHE A 224 11.80 -25.60 -22.93
C PHE A 224 11.00 -25.97 -24.18
N ALA A 225 9.76 -25.52 -24.29
CA ALA A 225 8.87 -25.88 -25.40
C ALA A 225 8.53 -24.65 -26.23
N PHE A 226 8.98 -24.62 -27.48
CA PHE A 226 8.70 -23.55 -28.44
C PHE A 226 7.66 -24.00 -29.45
N SER A 227 7.07 -23.09 -30.22
CA SER A 227 6.26 -23.49 -31.38
C SER A 227 7.14 -24.22 -32.41
N LYS A 228 6.52 -25.14 -33.14
CA LYS A 228 7.18 -25.90 -34.20
C LYS A 228 7.16 -25.20 -35.56
N ASP A 229 6.71 -23.94 -35.60
CA ASP A 229 6.56 -23.20 -36.86
C ASP A 229 7.92 -22.88 -37.46
N GLU A 230 8.25 -23.56 -38.56
CA GLU A 230 9.52 -23.40 -39.26
C GLU A 230 9.65 -22.04 -39.96
N ASN A 231 8.57 -21.27 -40.10
CA ASN A 231 8.63 -19.92 -40.67
C ASN A 231 8.88 -18.84 -39.59
N ASN A 232 8.87 -19.20 -38.31
CA ASN A 232 9.11 -18.26 -37.22
C ASN A 232 10.61 -18.07 -36.96
N GLU A 233 11.21 -17.14 -37.71
CA GLU A 233 12.65 -16.84 -37.62
C GLU A 233 13.06 -16.37 -36.21
N SER A 234 12.19 -15.62 -35.52
CA SER A 234 12.45 -15.17 -34.14
C SER A 234 12.51 -16.34 -33.14
N GLU A 235 11.70 -17.38 -33.32
CA GLU A 235 11.80 -18.57 -32.48
C GLU A 235 13.07 -19.37 -32.75
N LYS A 236 13.51 -19.45 -34.01
CA LYS A 236 14.79 -20.11 -34.36
C LYS A 236 15.96 -19.40 -33.68
N GLU A 237 15.97 -18.06 -33.69
CA GLU A 237 16.97 -17.27 -32.97
C GLU A 237 16.94 -17.52 -31.46
N ASN A 238 15.74 -17.56 -30.87
CA ASN A 238 15.57 -17.83 -29.44
C ASN A 238 16.06 -19.23 -29.06
N ILE A 239 15.77 -20.26 -29.87
CA ILE A 239 16.25 -21.63 -29.68
C ILE A 239 17.78 -21.67 -29.76
N SER A 240 18.39 -21.05 -30.77
CA SER A 240 19.85 -21.00 -30.94
C SER A 240 20.54 -20.29 -29.77
N GLU A 241 20.01 -19.15 -29.30
CA GLU A 241 20.51 -18.47 -28.09
C GLU A 241 20.38 -19.37 -26.86
N LEU A 242 19.22 -20.02 -26.67
CA LEU A 242 18.97 -20.93 -25.55
C LEU A 242 19.97 -22.10 -25.55
N GLU A 243 20.18 -22.77 -26.67
CA GLU A 243 21.07 -23.93 -26.77
C GLU A 243 22.52 -23.57 -26.44
N SER A 244 22.98 -22.45 -26.99
CA SER A 244 24.30 -21.89 -26.69
C SER A 244 24.46 -21.57 -25.21
N LEU A 245 23.47 -20.92 -24.59
CA LEU A 245 23.46 -20.61 -23.15
C LEU A 245 23.43 -21.89 -22.29
N LEU A 246 22.60 -22.87 -22.64
CA LEU A 246 22.52 -24.16 -21.94
C LEU A 246 23.86 -24.89 -21.98
N PHE A 247 24.49 -24.99 -23.15
CA PHE A 247 25.81 -25.63 -23.23
C PHE A 247 26.87 -24.84 -22.47
N LYS A 248 26.90 -23.51 -22.61
CA LYS A 248 27.87 -22.63 -21.93
C LYS A 248 27.83 -22.80 -20.41
N ILE A 249 26.63 -22.77 -19.82
CA ILE A 249 26.39 -22.79 -18.38
C ILE A 249 26.47 -24.21 -17.81
N THR A 250 25.83 -25.17 -18.48
CA THR A 250 25.64 -26.51 -17.92
C THR A 250 26.71 -27.51 -18.35
N LYS A 251 27.48 -27.19 -19.40
CA LYS A 251 28.41 -28.08 -20.10
C LYS A 251 27.77 -29.35 -20.65
N LYS A 252 26.43 -29.40 -20.73
CA LYS A 252 25.66 -30.49 -21.34
C LYS A 252 25.13 -30.04 -22.68
N ARG A 253 25.26 -30.89 -23.70
CA ARG A 253 24.67 -30.64 -25.01
C ARG A 253 23.13 -30.75 -24.88
N PRO A 254 22.37 -29.71 -25.26
CA PRO A 254 20.92 -29.79 -25.32
C PRO A 254 20.51 -30.83 -26.37
N LYS A 255 19.37 -31.48 -26.12
CA LYS A 255 18.72 -32.40 -27.05
C LYS A 255 17.41 -31.80 -27.51
N GLU A 256 17.01 -32.14 -28.73
CA GLU A 256 15.73 -31.71 -29.29
C GLU A 256 14.73 -32.87 -29.34
N ARG A 257 13.44 -32.54 -29.25
CA ARG A 257 12.34 -33.47 -29.50
C ARG A 257 11.17 -32.73 -30.12
N ILE A 258 10.71 -33.22 -31.27
CA ILE A 258 9.55 -32.65 -31.97
C ILE A 258 8.27 -33.31 -31.44
N ARG A 259 7.27 -32.48 -31.12
CA ARG A 259 5.91 -32.87 -30.71
C ARG A 259 4.91 -32.41 -31.77
N ARG A 260 3.64 -32.80 -31.60
CA ARG A 260 2.56 -32.44 -32.54
C ARG A 260 2.47 -30.93 -32.82
N THR A 261 2.68 -30.07 -31.82
CA THR A 261 2.55 -28.61 -31.94
C THR A 261 3.75 -27.83 -31.43
N ALA A 262 4.81 -28.50 -30.97
CA ALA A 262 5.91 -27.85 -30.27
C ALA A 262 7.25 -28.52 -30.59
N LYS A 263 8.32 -27.73 -30.53
CA LYS A 263 9.70 -28.20 -30.54
C LYS A 263 10.27 -28.04 -29.12
N GLU A 264 10.65 -29.16 -28.51
CA GLU A 264 11.21 -29.17 -27.16
C GLU A 264 12.74 -29.21 -27.20
N VAL A 265 13.39 -28.31 -26.46
CA VAL A 265 14.82 -28.32 -26.17
C VAL A 265 15.01 -28.71 -24.71
N TYR A 266 15.81 -29.75 -24.42
CA TYR A 266 15.93 -30.27 -23.06
C TYR A 266 17.33 -30.76 -22.70
N ILE A 267 17.60 -30.77 -21.39
CA ILE A 267 18.78 -31.41 -20.79
C ILE A 267 18.37 -32.34 -19.64
N CYS A 268 18.98 -33.53 -19.60
CA CYS A 268 18.85 -34.45 -18.48
C CYS A 268 19.81 -34.05 -17.36
N SER A 269 19.33 -33.27 -16.39
CA SER A 269 20.14 -32.76 -15.30
C SER A 269 19.32 -32.41 -14.07
N ARG A 270 19.31 -33.30 -13.07
CA ARG A 270 18.60 -33.07 -11.81
C ARG A 270 19.04 -31.78 -11.10
N LYS A 271 20.35 -31.52 -11.04
CA LYS A 271 20.91 -30.28 -10.47
C LYS A 271 20.27 -29.01 -11.06
N TRP A 272 20.14 -28.95 -12.40
CA TRP A 272 19.62 -27.76 -13.07
C TRP A 272 18.10 -27.70 -13.02
N ALA A 273 17.40 -28.81 -13.23
CA ALA A 273 15.95 -28.86 -13.07
C ALA A 273 15.52 -28.43 -11.64
N SER A 274 16.15 -28.98 -10.59
CA SER A 274 15.87 -28.57 -9.21
C SER A 274 16.21 -27.10 -8.94
N PHE A 275 17.28 -26.57 -9.54
CA PHE A 275 17.63 -25.15 -9.45
C PHE A 275 16.54 -24.25 -10.06
N PHE A 276 16.12 -24.50 -11.31
CA PHE A 276 15.07 -23.68 -11.94
C PHE A 276 13.72 -23.82 -11.23
N ALA A 277 13.38 -25.03 -10.78
CA ALA A 277 12.18 -25.25 -9.97
C ALA A 277 12.21 -24.45 -8.65
N SER A 278 13.37 -24.33 -8.01
CA SER A 278 13.50 -23.60 -6.73
C SER A 278 13.47 -22.09 -6.92
N VAL A 279 14.19 -21.56 -7.92
CA VAL A 279 14.31 -20.11 -8.14
C VAL A 279 13.15 -19.51 -8.92
N ALA A 280 12.53 -20.29 -9.81
CA ALA A 280 11.53 -19.82 -10.76
C ALA A 280 10.13 -20.51 -10.63
N GLY A 281 10.00 -21.52 -9.76
CA GLY A 281 8.76 -22.29 -9.58
C GLY A 281 8.50 -23.32 -10.69
N LYS A 282 7.41 -24.09 -10.55
CA LYS A 282 6.96 -25.11 -11.53
C LYS A 282 5.52 -24.83 -11.96
N LEU A 283 5.15 -25.27 -13.17
CA LEU A 283 3.83 -25.05 -13.77
C LEU A 283 3.50 -23.56 -13.94
N ALA A 284 2.75 -23.20 -14.99
CA ALA A 284 2.47 -21.79 -15.29
C ALA A 284 1.83 -21.01 -14.10
N PRO A 285 0.85 -21.55 -13.34
CA PRO A 285 0.24 -20.81 -12.24
C PRO A 285 1.12 -20.63 -10.99
N TYR A 286 2.17 -21.46 -10.83
CA TYR A 286 3.04 -21.42 -9.65
C TYR A 286 4.46 -20.95 -9.95
N LYS A 287 4.69 -20.37 -11.14
CA LYS A 287 5.91 -19.61 -11.41
C LYS A 287 6.07 -18.49 -10.39
N LYS A 288 7.28 -18.23 -9.95
CA LYS A 288 7.62 -17.21 -8.94
C LYS A 288 9.10 -16.89 -9.05
N LEU A 289 9.58 -15.86 -8.37
CA LEU A 289 10.98 -15.56 -8.24
C LEU A 289 11.41 -15.74 -6.79
N SER A 290 12.56 -16.39 -6.57
CA SER A 290 13.18 -16.48 -5.26
C SER A 290 13.64 -15.11 -4.75
N GLU A 291 13.93 -15.03 -3.44
CA GLU A 291 14.43 -13.78 -2.85
C GLU A 291 15.76 -13.35 -3.46
N GLU A 292 16.66 -14.29 -3.75
CA GLU A 292 17.95 -14.00 -4.34
C GLU A 292 17.79 -13.24 -5.66
N ILE A 293 16.91 -13.71 -6.55
CA ILE A 293 16.64 -13.06 -7.83
C ILE A 293 15.97 -11.69 -7.64
N ARG A 294 14.97 -11.59 -6.75
CA ARG A 294 14.26 -10.32 -6.50
C ARG A 294 15.14 -9.23 -5.91
N LEU A 295 16.21 -9.59 -5.22
CA LEU A 295 17.14 -8.63 -4.64
C LEU A 295 18.33 -8.29 -5.55
N LEU A 296 18.53 -8.97 -6.69
CA LEU A 296 19.61 -8.66 -7.61
C LEU A 296 19.60 -7.20 -8.09
N PRO A 297 20.77 -6.67 -8.53
CA PRO A 297 20.84 -5.43 -9.29
C PRO A 297 19.90 -5.45 -10.50
N PHE A 298 19.31 -4.30 -10.80
CA PHE A 298 18.29 -4.19 -11.83
C PHE A 298 18.81 -4.66 -13.20
N GLU A 299 20.09 -4.46 -13.51
CA GLU A 299 20.72 -4.85 -14.77
C GLU A 299 20.63 -6.37 -15.01
N LYS A 300 20.81 -7.18 -13.95
CA LYS A 300 20.68 -8.64 -14.02
C LYS A 300 19.21 -9.05 -14.12
N GLN A 301 18.34 -8.41 -13.35
CA GLN A 301 16.89 -8.64 -13.42
C GLN A 301 16.33 -8.28 -14.79
N TRP A 302 16.86 -7.25 -15.43
CA TRP A 302 16.44 -6.76 -16.73
C TRP A 302 16.78 -7.75 -17.85
N GLU A 303 17.93 -8.44 -17.79
CA GLU A 303 18.23 -9.53 -18.75
C GLU A 303 17.20 -10.66 -18.71
N MET A 304 16.74 -11.03 -17.50
CA MET A 304 15.66 -12.00 -17.31
C MET A 304 14.32 -11.47 -17.85
N VAL A 305 13.96 -10.22 -17.56
CA VAL A 305 12.70 -9.65 -18.04
C VAL A 305 12.70 -9.54 -19.58
N LYS A 306 13.81 -9.15 -20.20
CA LYS A 306 13.94 -9.08 -21.66
C LYS A 306 13.74 -10.45 -22.31
N THR A 307 14.38 -11.49 -21.78
CA THR A 307 14.24 -12.85 -22.31
C THR A 307 12.86 -13.43 -22.03
N TYR A 308 12.25 -13.12 -20.89
CA TYR A 308 10.86 -13.46 -20.62
C TYR A 308 9.90 -12.82 -21.64
N LEU A 309 10.13 -11.55 -21.99
CA LEU A 309 9.37 -10.84 -23.03
C LEU A 309 9.60 -11.42 -24.44
N LYS A 310 10.77 -11.98 -24.74
CA LYS A 310 11.02 -12.62 -26.04
C LYS A 310 10.17 -13.88 -26.25
N GLY A 311 9.87 -14.62 -25.19
CA GLY A 311 9.02 -15.82 -25.24
C GLY A 311 7.53 -15.47 -25.12
N ASP A 312 7.11 -14.99 -23.95
CA ASP A 312 5.68 -14.77 -23.64
C ASP A 312 5.17 -13.35 -23.99
N GLY A 313 6.08 -12.46 -24.39
CA GLY A 313 5.77 -11.05 -24.58
C GLY A 313 5.34 -10.71 -26.01
N ASN A 314 4.69 -9.56 -26.14
CA ASN A 314 4.41 -8.95 -27.44
C ASN A 314 4.54 -7.43 -27.39
N LEU A 315 4.78 -6.84 -28.55
CA LEU A 315 4.74 -5.39 -28.76
C LEU A 315 3.36 -5.01 -29.31
N TYR A 316 2.57 -4.34 -28.48
CA TYR A 316 1.25 -3.88 -28.87
C TYR A 316 1.27 -2.40 -29.28
N ARG A 317 0.79 -2.11 -30.49
CA ARG A 317 0.49 -0.75 -30.96
C ARG A 317 -1.01 -0.55 -31.09
N ARG A 318 -1.59 0.34 -30.28
CA ARG A 318 -3.02 0.69 -30.39
C ARG A 318 -3.36 1.40 -31.71
N ARG A 319 -2.38 2.09 -32.32
CA ARG A 319 -2.45 2.78 -33.60
C ARG A 319 -1.07 2.73 -34.25
N VAL A 320 -0.99 2.77 -35.57
CA VAL A 320 0.28 2.67 -36.34
C VAL A 320 1.36 3.63 -35.81
N ASN A 321 0.98 4.87 -35.49
CA ASN A 321 1.88 5.92 -35.02
C ASN A 321 2.09 5.97 -33.50
N ASN A 322 1.49 5.05 -32.74
CA ASN A 322 1.70 4.99 -31.29
C ASN A 322 2.99 4.24 -30.98
N ILE A 323 3.73 4.76 -30.01
CA ILE A 323 4.86 4.06 -29.39
C ILE A 323 4.36 2.71 -28.86
N PRO A 324 5.04 1.61 -29.19
CA PRO A 324 4.62 0.28 -28.77
C PRO A 324 4.66 0.16 -27.25
N ALA A 325 3.70 -0.57 -26.70
CA ALA A 325 3.72 -1.01 -25.32
C ALA A 325 4.16 -2.47 -25.28
N TYR A 326 5.06 -2.80 -24.36
CA TYR A 326 5.38 -4.17 -24.04
C TYR A 326 4.22 -4.76 -23.25
N ARG A 327 3.80 -5.95 -23.64
CA ARG A 327 2.82 -6.75 -22.91
C ARG A 327 3.38 -8.13 -22.66
N VAL A 328 3.10 -8.68 -21.49
CA VAL A 328 3.34 -10.10 -21.19
C VAL A 328 2.22 -10.60 -20.33
N ALA A 329 1.78 -11.83 -20.57
CA ALA A 329 0.68 -12.43 -19.83
C ALA A 329 1.18 -13.65 -19.07
N THR A 330 0.75 -13.81 -17.82
CA THR A 330 1.11 -14.96 -17.00
C THR A 330 -0.10 -15.51 -16.23
N ALA A 331 -0.14 -16.81 -16.02
CA ALA A 331 -1.12 -17.43 -15.13
C ALA A 331 -0.72 -17.32 -13.65
N SER A 332 0.52 -16.90 -13.35
CA SER A 332 0.98 -16.72 -11.97
C SER A 332 0.79 -15.27 -11.50
N ARG A 333 -0.14 -15.10 -10.57
CA ARG A 333 -0.35 -13.83 -9.86
C ARG A 333 0.93 -13.33 -9.19
N LYS A 334 1.65 -14.24 -8.55
CA LYS A 334 2.88 -13.94 -7.81
C LYS A 334 3.97 -13.42 -8.74
N LEU A 335 4.17 -14.09 -9.87
CA LEU A 335 5.12 -13.64 -10.88
C LEU A 335 4.74 -12.25 -11.41
N ALA A 336 3.45 -12.01 -11.69
CA ALA A 336 3.00 -10.71 -12.17
C ALA A 336 3.33 -9.56 -11.21
N ILE A 337 3.07 -9.75 -9.92
CA ILE A 337 3.44 -8.79 -8.86
C ILE A 337 4.96 -8.57 -8.82
N GLN A 338 5.75 -9.65 -8.85
CA GLN A 338 7.20 -9.60 -8.76
C GLN A 338 7.83 -8.90 -9.98
N ILE A 339 7.28 -9.10 -11.18
CA ILE A 339 7.70 -8.38 -12.37
C ILE A 339 7.33 -6.90 -12.28
N GLN A 340 6.14 -6.53 -11.78
CA GLN A 340 5.80 -5.13 -11.51
C GLN A 340 6.79 -4.49 -10.52
N GLU A 341 7.18 -5.21 -9.47
CA GLU A 341 8.17 -4.76 -8.49
C GLU A 341 9.56 -4.54 -9.13
N ILE A 342 10.04 -5.48 -9.95
CA ILE A 342 11.32 -5.38 -10.69
C ILE A 342 11.32 -4.18 -11.64
N LEU A 343 10.26 -4.01 -12.43
CA LEU A 343 10.15 -2.87 -13.35
C LEU A 343 10.15 -1.54 -12.60
N THR A 344 9.44 -1.48 -11.46
CA THR A 344 9.41 -0.28 -10.61
C THR A 344 10.81 0.06 -10.07
N ARG A 345 11.65 -0.93 -9.76
CA ARG A 345 13.06 -0.70 -9.35
C ARG A 345 13.91 -0.11 -10.47
N GLY A 346 13.63 -0.46 -11.71
CA GLY A 346 14.28 0.09 -12.91
C GLY A 346 13.70 1.42 -13.38
N ASP A 347 12.91 2.10 -12.56
CA ASP A 347 12.18 3.31 -12.92
C ASP A 347 11.23 3.14 -14.14
N ILE A 348 10.65 1.95 -14.29
CA ILE A 348 9.65 1.62 -15.30
C ILE A 348 8.32 1.32 -14.63
N PHE A 349 7.33 2.21 -14.80
CA PHE A 349 5.98 1.94 -14.32
C PHE A 349 5.30 0.88 -15.19
N SER A 350 4.72 -0.14 -14.55
CA SER A 350 3.93 -1.18 -15.21
C SER A 350 2.57 -1.34 -14.54
N SER A 351 1.55 -1.58 -15.36
CA SER A 351 0.21 -1.93 -14.87
C SER A 351 -0.05 -3.41 -15.02
N ILE A 352 -0.81 -3.96 -14.08
CA ILE A 352 -1.35 -5.31 -14.17
C ILE A 352 -2.86 -5.20 -14.46
N LYS A 353 -3.31 -5.93 -15.46
CA LYS A 353 -4.72 -6.23 -15.71
C LYS A 353 -4.97 -7.68 -15.37
N GLU A 354 -5.93 -7.91 -14.49
CA GLU A 354 -6.35 -9.26 -14.10
C GLU A 354 -7.62 -9.64 -14.86
N ASP A 355 -7.62 -10.86 -15.40
CA ASP A 355 -8.75 -11.49 -16.10
C ASP A 355 -9.10 -12.81 -15.40
N THR A 356 -10.09 -12.73 -14.50
CA THR A 356 -10.60 -13.87 -13.72
C THR A 356 -11.83 -14.52 -14.34
N ASP A 357 -12.27 -14.10 -15.52
CA ASP A 357 -13.41 -14.71 -16.22
C ASP A 357 -12.98 -16.04 -16.84
N ILE A 358 -12.99 -17.08 -16.00
CA ILE A 358 -12.54 -18.43 -16.37
C ILE A 358 -13.49 -19.03 -17.41
N GLU A 359 -14.79 -18.75 -17.36
CA GLU A 359 -15.77 -19.34 -18.27
C GLU A 359 -15.52 -18.88 -19.71
N ARG A 360 -15.46 -17.57 -19.95
CA ARG A 360 -15.13 -17.03 -21.29
C ARG A 360 -13.79 -17.54 -21.80
N ARG A 361 -12.81 -17.68 -20.90
CA ARG A 361 -11.45 -18.11 -21.26
C ARG A 361 -11.29 -19.62 -21.39
N SER A 362 -12.25 -20.39 -20.93
CA SER A 362 -12.26 -21.84 -21.09
C SER A 362 -12.64 -22.26 -22.50
N TYR A 363 -12.96 -21.33 -23.41
CA TYR A 363 -13.21 -21.63 -24.81
C TYR A 363 -12.19 -20.92 -25.71
N ILE A 364 -11.36 -21.70 -26.40
CA ILE A 364 -10.36 -21.20 -27.35
C ILE A 364 -10.61 -21.91 -28.68
N GLU A 365 -10.98 -21.16 -29.72
CA GLU A 365 -11.27 -21.70 -31.06
C GLU A 365 -12.25 -22.89 -31.01
N GLY A 366 -13.34 -22.76 -30.23
CA GLY A 366 -14.34 -23.81 -30.05
C GLY A 366 -13.94 -24.98 -29.14
N ARG A 367 -12.70 -25.01 -28.62
CA ARG A 367 -12.22 -26.07 -27.72
C ARG A 367 -12.37 -25.67 -26.26
N LYS A 368 -12.89 -26.58 -25.42
CA LYS A 368 -12.94 -26.39 -23.97
C LYS A 368 -11.58 -26.69 -23.34
N VAL A 369 -11.01 -25.71 -22.65
CA VAL A 369 -9.72 -25.80 -21.96
C VAL A 369 -9.87 -25.48 -20.47
N SER A 370 -9.00 -26.05 -19.64
CA SER A 370 -8.92 -25.67 -18.22
C SER A 370 -8.22 -24.31 -18.08
N ALA A 371 -8.98 -23.23 -18.25
CA ALA A 371 -8.45 -21.88 -18.09
C ALA A 371 -8.08 -21.58 -16.62
N LYS A 372 -7.00 -20.82 -16.44
CA LYS A 372 -6.56 -20.24 -15.16
C LYS A 372 -6.63 -18.72 -15.26
N PRO A 373 -6.81 -17.96 -14.16
CA PRO A 373 -6.72 -16.50 -14.20
C PRO A 373 -5.47 -16.00 -14.93
N LEU A 374 -5.58 -14.86 -15.61
CA LEU A 374 -4.49 -14.29 -16.40
C LEU A 374 -4.17 -12.90 -15.88
N TYR A 375 -2.88 -12.63 -15.79
CA TYR A 375 -2.33 -11.37 -15.34
C TYR A 375 -1.52 -10.80 -16.51
N GLU A 376 -2.07 -9.79 -17.17
CA GLU A 376 -1.39 -9.06 -18.25
C GLU A 376 -0.63 -7.87 -17.65
N ILE A 377 0.68 -7.87 -17.82
CA ILE A 377 1.58 -6.80 -17.43
C ILE A 377 1.83 -5.94 -18.66
N SER A 378 1.61 -4.63 -18.54
CA SER A 378 1.80 -3.67 -19.64
C SER A 378 2.68 -2.51 -19.22
N PHE A 379 3.67 -2.15 -20.05
CA PHE A 379 4.55 -1.00 -19.80
C PHE A 379 5.16 -0.41 -21.08
N LYS A 380 5.85 0.73 -20.96
CA LYS A 380 6.53 1.42 -22.07
C LYS A 380 7.96 1.77 -21.66
N LEU A 381 8.91 1.58 -22.56
CA LEU A 381 10.32 1.94 -22.35
C LEU A 381 10.67 3.31 -22.93
N GLU A 382 10.26 3.57 -24.17
CA GLU A 382 10.75 4.71 -24.96
C GLU A 382 10.09 6.06 -24.62
N ARG A 383 9.04 6.06 -23.79
CA ARG A 383 8.38 7.31 -23.39
C ARG A 383 7.76 7.20 -22.02
N LYS A 384 8.03 8.21 -21.19
CA LYS A 384 7.36 8.42 -19.90
C LYS A 384 5.84 8.38 -20.08
N HIS A 385 5.18 7.68 -19.16
CA HIS A 385 3.74 7.60 -19.18
C HIS A 385 3.14 9.01 -19.03
N LYS A 386 2.12 9.36 -19.83
CA LYS A 386 1.58 10.73 -19.86
C LYS A 386 1.01 11.23 -18.52
N PHE A 387 0.58 10.30 -17.67
CA PHE A 387 -0.13 10.55 -16.43
C PHE A 387 0.61 10.06 -15.18
N ILE A 388 1.64 9.24 -15.36
CA ILE A 388 2.38 8.66 -14.24
C ILE A 388 3.74 9.33 -14.24
N HIS A 389 4.11 9.91 -13.11
CA HIS A 389 5.32 10.71 -12.99
C HIS A 389 6.30 10.01 -12.07
N SER A 390 7.52 9.81 -12.55
CA SER A 390 8.59 9.30 -11.71
C SER A 390 9.36 10.46 -11.06
N SER A 391 9.64 10.31 -9.76
CA SER A 391 10.62 11.11 -9.03
C SER A 391 12.03 10.50 -9.03
N GLY A 392 12.21 9.33 -9.65
CA GLY A 392 13.37 8.45 -9.50
C GLY A 392 13.40 7.67 -8.18
N LYS A 393 12.52 8.00 -7.22
CA LYS A 393 12.44 7.32 -5.90
C LYS A 393 11.10 6.63 -5.66
N TYR A 394 10.06 7.07 -6.34
CA TYR A 394 8.68 6.62 -6.28
C TYR A 394 7.93 7.14 -7.51
N PHE A 395 6.81 6.49 -7.84
CA PHE A 395 5.88 6.95 -8.85
C PHE A 395 4.71 7.70 -8.23
N LEU A 396 4.25 8.73 -8.92
CA LEU A 396 3.01 9.45 -8.64
C LEU A 396 1.94 8.92 -9.57
N VAL A 397 0.94 8.25 -9.00
CA VAL A 397 -0.14 7.57 -9.72
C VAL A 397 -1.46 8.28 -9.40
N PRO A 398 -2.17 8.85 -10.38
CA PRO A 398 -3.39 9.57 -10.08
C PRO A 398 -4.51 8.60 -9.70
N VAL A 399 -5.35 8.99 -8.75
CA VAL A 399 -6.56 8.26 -8.33
C VAL A 399 -7.60 8.36 -9.42
N ARG A 400 -7.97 7.24 -10.07
CA ARG A 400 -9.02 7.13 -11.11
C ARG A 400 -10.42 7.45 -10.59
N LYS A 401 -10.77 6.80 -9.50
CA LYS A 401 -12.12 6.79 -8.92
C LYS A 401 -12.03 6.40 -7.45
N ILE A 402 -12.95 6.91 -6.62
CA ILE A 402 -13.12 6.47 -5.24
C ILE A 402 -14.54 5.95 -5.09
N GLU A 403 -14.71 4.70 -4.65
CA GLU A 403 -16.03 4.12 -4.40
C GLU A 403 -16.30 4.02 -2.91
N LYS A 404 -17.44 4.55 -2.46
CA LYS A 404 -17.87 4.46 -1.06
C LYS A 404 -18.85 3.31 -0.89
N LYS A 405 -18.56 2.37 0.01
CA LYS A 405 -19.42 1.22 0.33
C LYS A 405 -19.60 1.08 1.83
N TYR A 406 -20.78 0.68 2.27
CA TYR A 406 -21.01 0.40 3.68
C TYR A 406 -20.39 -0.94 4.08
N TYR A 407 -19.74 -0.99 5.24
CA TYR A 407 -19.14 -2.21 5.78
C TYR A 407 -19.46 -2.35 7.27
N LYS A 408 -19.80 -3.57 7.67
CA LYS A 408 -19.96 -3.99 9.06
C LYS A 408 -19.13 -5.24 9.28
N GLY A 409 -18.06 -5.15 10.06
CA GLY A 409 -17.16 -6.28 10.29
C GLY A 409 -15.89 -5.88 11.01
N ASN A 410 -14.91 -6.78 11.03
CA ASN A 410 -13.59 -6.46 11.57
C ASN A 410 -12.80 -5.61 10.58
N VAL A 411 -12.02 -4.66 11.08
CA VAL A 411 -10.98 -3.96 10.34
C VAL A 411 -9.65 -4.14 11.06
N TYR A 412 -8.55 -4.10 10.31
CA TYR A 412 -7.23 -4.51 10.75
C TYR A 412 -6.24 -3.38 10.55
N ASN A 413 -5.25 -3.28 11.43
CA ASN A 413 -4.08 -2.43 11.25
C ASN A 413 -2.90 -3.05 11.98
N PHE A 414 -1.68 -2.65 11.65
CA PHE A 414 -0.48 -3.08 12.37
C PHE A 414 0.54 -1.96 12.43
N GLN A 415 1.53 -2.14 13.29
CA GLN A 415 2.63 -1.23 13.48
C GLN A 415 3.93 -1.88 13.04
N VAL A 416 4.82 -1.06 12.47
CA VAL A 416 6.13 -1.52 12.02
C VAL A 416 7.23 -0.86 12.84
N ALA A 417 8.33 -1.55 13.04
CA ALA A 417 9.51 -1.03 13.71
C ALA A 417 10.12 0.15 12.91
N GLY A 418 10.63 1.15 13.63
CA GLY A 418 11.33 2.30 13.05
C GLY A 418 10.57 3.63 13.20
N ARG A 419 11.14 4.70 12.64
CA ARG A 419 10.62 6.08 12.81
C ARG A 419 9.45 6.43 11.90
N GLN A 420 9.26 5.69 10.80
CA GLN A 420 8.34 6.06 9.73
C GLN A 420 6.89 5.64 10.00
N ASN A 421 6.68 4.53 10.71
CA ASN A 421 5.36 3.95 11.00
C ASN A 421 4.41 3.98 9.78
N SER A 422 4.90 3.49 8.65
CA SER A 422 4.17 3.39 7.40
C SER A 422 4.42 2.04 6.74
N TYR A 423 3.50 1.61 5.88
CA TYR A 423 3.62 0.38 5.10
C TYR A 423 2.98 0.53 3.72
N LEU A 424 3.17 -0.48 2.87
CA LEU A 424 2.66 -0.50 1.51
C LEU A 424 1.42 -1.38 1.38
N VAL A 425 0.30 -0.79 0.97
CA VAL A 425 -0.92 -1.51 0.55
C VAL A 425 -0.92 -1.56 -0.97
N LYS A 426 -0.74 -2.76 -1.53
CA LYS A 426 -0.63 -2.96 -2.99
C LYS A 426 0.31 -1.99 -3.71
N GLY A 427 1.41 -1.61 -3.04
CA GLY A 427 2.45 -0.71 -3.53
C GLY A 427 2.25 0.77 -3.16
N PHE A 428 1.09 1.15 -2.60
CA PHE A 428 0.82 2.53 -2.15
C PHE A 428 1.12 2.74 -0.68
N VAL A 429 1.65 3.91 -0.34
CA VAL A 429 2.11 4.24 1.02
C VAL A 429 0.95 4.70 1.93
N VAL A 430 0.79 4.03 3.08
CA VAL A 430 -0.16 4.35 4.16
C VAL A 430 0.52 4.34 5.54
N HIS A 431 -0.13 4.83 6.63
CA HIS A 431 0.51 5.03 7.95
C HIS A 431 -0.23 4.40 9.16
N ASN A 432 0.49 4.20 10.28
CA ASN A 432 0.08 3.54 11.53
C ASN A 432 0.03 4.49 12.75
N CYS A 433 -0.86 4.30 13.73
CA CYS A 433 -1.14 5.30 14.78
C CYS A 433 -0.76 4.87 16.23
N VAL A 434 0.54 4.87 16.61
CA VAL A 434 1.04 4.41 17.95
C VAL A 434 1.00 5.50 19.03
N ALA A 435 1.59 6.66 18.69
CA ALA A 435 1.80 7.73 19.64
C ALA A 435 0.47 8.39 20.04
N ALA A 436 -0.50 8.44 19.12
CA ALA A 436 -1.84 8.90 19.43
C ALA A 436 -2.52 7.98 20.44
N ILE A 437 -2.48 6.65 20.27
CA ILE A 437 -3.08 5.72 21.24
C ILE A 437 -2.45 5.90 22.63
N ALA A 438 -1.12 6.01 22.71
CA ALA A 438 -0.43 6.20 23.99
C ALA A 438 -0.75 7.56 24.66
N THR A 439 -0.77 8.67 23.89
CA THR A 439 -1.09 10.00 24.44
C THR A 439 -2.55 10.10 24.86
N SER A 440 -3.45 9.53 24.06
CA SER A 440 -4.88 9.45 24.38
C SER A 440 -5.13 8.62 25.62
N SER A 441 -4.42 7.50 25.79
CA SER A 441 -4.53 6.71 27.01
C SER A 441 -4.07 7.47 28.24
N VAL A 442 -2.89 8.11 28.18
CA VAL A 442 -2.36 8.89 29.32
C VAL A 442 -3.25 10.06 29.68
N ILE A 443 -3.78 10.81 28.70
CA ILE A 443 -4.63 11.94 29.05
C ILE A 443 -5.90 11.49 29.78
N THR A 444 -6.47 10.33 29.42
CA THR A 444 -7.64 9.81 30.16
C THR A 444 -7.29 9.47 31.61
N ASP A 445 -6.13 8.88 31.86
CA ASP A 445 -5.68 8.58 33.23
C ASP A 445 -5.42 9.85 34.05
N LEU A 446 -4.80 10.87 33.43
CA LEU A 446 -4.50 12.12 34.11
C LEU A 446 -5.77 12.92 34.44
N ALA A 447 -6.79 12.88 33.56
CA ALA A 447 -8.00 13.66 33.70
C ALA A 447 -9.06 13.00 34.61
N LYS A 448 -9.06 11.66 34.73
CA LYS A 448 -10.05 10.94 35.53
C LYS A 448 -9.94 11.30 37.01
N GLY A 449 -11.08 11.60 37.63
CA GLY A 449 -11.19 12.00 39.04
C GLY A 449 -10.89 13.48 39.32
N LYS A 450 -10.41 14.25 38.33
CA LYS A 450 -10.16 15.69 38.46
C LYS A 450 -11.43 16.52 38.27
N THR A 451 -11.42 17.74 38.80
CA THR A 451 -12.47 18.72 38.47
C THR A 451 -12.33 19.18 37.02
N LEU A 452 -13.38 19.80 36.48
CA LEU A 452 -13.37 20.28 35.09
C LEU A 452 -12.27 21.34 34.87
N ASP A 453 -12.09 22.26 35.82
CA ASP A 453 -11.05 23.30 35.73
C ASP A 453 -9.64 22.72 35.83
N GLU A 454 -9.44 21.70 36.68
CA GLU A 454 -8.16 20.99 36.76
C GLU A 454 -7.86 20.20 35.48
N ALA A 455 -8.87 19.57 34.88
CA ALA A 455 -8.72 18.82 33.64
C ALA A 455 -8.38 19.74 32.45
N LEU A 456 -8.92 20.96 32.40
CA LEU A 456 -8.63 21.95 31.36
C LEU A 456 -7.19 22.48 31.38
N LYS A 457 -6.50 22.37 32.53
CA LYS A 457 -5.08 22.74 32.67
C LYS A 457 -4.12 21.65 32.17
N ILE A 458 -4.62 20.48 31.75
CA ILE A 458 -3.77 19.42 31.21
C ILE A 458 -3.36 19.78 29.77
N GLU A 459 -2.11 20.20 29.63
CA GLU A 459 -1.52 20.55 28.33
C GLU A 459 -0.54 19.49 27.82
N ARG A 460 -0.06 19.69 26.59
CA ARG A 460 0.82 18.74 25.88
C ARG A 460 2.07 18.39 26.68
N GLU A 461 2.68 19.36 27.37
CA GLU A 461 3.88 19.18 28.17
C GLU A 461 3.65 18.17 29.30
N GLY A 462 2.47 18.22 29.94
CA GLY A 462 2.08 17.29 30.99
C GLY A 462 1.95 15.86 30.49
N ILE A 463 1.36 15.66 29.32
CA ILE A 463 1.18 14.34 28.68
C ILE A 463 2.53 13.77 28.25
N VAL A 464 3.36 14.57 27.58
CA VAL A 464 4.71 14.18 27.13
C VAL A 464 5.58 13.79 28.33
N LYS A 465 5.56 14.58 29.40
CA LYS A 465 6.32 14.31 30.62
C LYS A 465 5.86 13.01 31.29
N SER A 466 4.55 12.76 31.35
CA SER A 466 3.98 11.55 31.95
C SER A 466 4.40 10.27 31.22
N LEU A 467 4.50 10.36 29.89
CA LEU A 467 5.04 9.30 29.02
C LEU A 467 6.57 9.14 29.13
N GLY A 468 7.27 9.98 29.90
CA GLY A 468 8.74 10.01 29.98
C GLY A 468 9.41 10.61 28.75
N GLY A 469 8.63 11.27 27.89
CA GLY A 469 9.06 11.82 26.61
C GLY A 469 8.42 11.14 25.41
N LEU A 470 8.29 11.90 24.33
CA LEU A 470 7.90 11.42 23.01
C LEU A 470 8.94 11.87 21.99
N PRO A 471 9.13 11.13 20.88
CA PRO A 471 9.90 11.63 19.75
C PRO A 471 9.37 13.01 19.33
N ILE A 472 10.28 13.95 19.04
CA ILE A 472 9.94 15.34 18.68
C ILE A 472 8.87 15.38 17.57
N ILE A 473 9.01 14.52 16.55
CA ILE A 473 8.08 14.43 15.42
C ILE A 473 6.68 13.93 15.80
N LYS A 474 6.49 13.32 16.98
CA LYS A 474 5.22 12.75 17.47
C LYS A 474 4.63 13.53 18.66
N ILE A 475 5.22 14.66 19.05
CA ILE A 475 4.67 15.53 20.11
C ILE A 475 3.27 16.04 19.74
N HIS A 476 2.98 16.25 18.44
CA HIS A 476 1.66 16.69 17.99
C HIS A 476 0.51 15.74 18.37
N CYS A 477 0.76 14.44 18.60
CA CYS A 477 -0.25 13.49 19.08
C CYS A 477 -0.69 13.80 20.52
N SER A 478 0.16 14.44 21.33
CA SER A 478 -0.19 14.90 22.68
C SER A 478 -1.03 16.19 22.67
N VAL A 479 -0.81 17.06 21.68
CA VAL A 479 -1.68 18.23 21.44
C VAL A 479 -3.07 17.76 21.01
N LEU A 480 -3.13 16.78 20.09
CA LEU A 480 -4.39 16.18 19.66
C LEU A 480 -5.17 15.60 20.86
N ALA A 481 -4.49 14.87 21.74
CA ALA A 481 -5.04 14.34 23.00
C ALA A 481 -5.69 15.45 23.86
N ALA A 482 -4.94 16.52 24.15
CA ALA A 482 -5.40 17.66 24.97
C ALA A 482 -6.59 18.41 24.36
N SER A 483 -6.56 18.62 23.04
CA SER A 483 -7.64 19.26 22.31
C SER A 483 -8.95 18.47 22.41
N ALA A 484 -8.93 17.14 22.34
CA ALA A 484 -10.16 16.35 22.47
C ALA A 484 -10.76 16.39 23.87
N LEU A 485 -9.91 16.44 24.91
CA LEU A 485 -10.40 16.58 26.27
C LEU A 485 -11.12 17.93 26.45
N SER A 486 -10.52 19.00 25.94
CA SER A 486 -11.11 20.34 25.98
C SER A 486 -12.47 20.37 25.25
N GLU A 487 -12.54 19.79 24.05
CA GLU A 487 -13.79 19.69 23.28
C GLU A 487 -14.86 18.85 23.99
N ALA A 488 -14.46 17.78 24.69
CA ALA A 488 -15.40 16.96 25.45
C ALA A 488 -16.02 17.71 26.63
N ILE A 489 -15.21 18.51 27.33
CA ILE A 489 -15.68 19.35 28.44
C ILE A 489 -16.57 20.46 27.89
N TYR A 490 -16.19 21.11 26.78
CA TYR A 490 -17.01 22.12 26.11
C TYR A 490 -18.41 21.58 25.77
N ASP A 491 -18.48 20.40 25.15
CA ASP A 491 -19.75 19.74 24.80
C ASP A 491 -20.62 19.45 26.05
N TYR A 492 -20.01 19.11 27.18
CA TYR A 492 -20.74 18.92 28.45
C TYR A 492 -21.39 20.22 28.95
N PHE A 493 -20.63 21.32 29.06
CA PHE A 493 -21.16 22.60 29.51
C PHE A 493 -22.32 23.07 28.63
N LYS A 494 -22.14 22.93 27.31
CA LYS A 494 -23.17 23.23 26.31
C LYS A 494 -24.44 22.40 26.53
N LYS A 495 -24.34 21.08 26.70
CA LYS A 495 -25.49 20.19 26.93
C LYS A 495 -26.23 20.49 28.23
N LYS A 496 -25.52 20.95 29.27
CA LYS A 496 -26.12 21.37 30.54
C LYS A 496 -26.65 22.82 30.52
N LYS A 497 -26.54 23.52 29.38
CA LYS A 497 -26.94 24.93 29.21
C LYS A 497 -26.32 25.84 30.27
N ARG A 498 -25.05 25.59 30.60
CA ARG A 498 -24.29 26.41 31.55
C ARG A 498 -23.42 27.40 30.81
N GLU A 499 -23.05 28.47 31.50
CA GLU A 499 -22.09 29.43 30.98
C GLU A 499 -20.75 28.73 30.71
N ILE A 500 -20.24 28.90 29.49
CA ILE A 500 -19.00 28.28 29.04
C ILE A 500 -17.86 29.24 29.38
N PRO A 501 -16.79 28.78 30.06
CA PRO A 501 -15.64 29.62 30.36
C PRO A 501 -15.03 30.21 29.08
N LYS A 502 -14.69 31.51 29.12
CA LYS A 502 -14.19 32.25 27.94
C LYS A 502 -12.97 31.57 27.30
N GLU A 503 -12.02 31.09 28.09
CA GLU A 503 -10.83 30.37 27.59
C GLU A 503 -11.18 29.07 26.85
N LEU A 504 -12.24 28.39 27.27
CA LEU A 504 -12.71 27.15 26.66
C LEU A 504 -13.47 27.43 25.36
N GLU A 505 -14.27 28.50 25.34
CA GLU A 505 -14.94 29.01 24.14
C GLU A 505 -13.91 29.44 23.08
N GLU A 506 -12.85 30.16 23.45
CA GLU A 506 -11.75 30.53 22.56
C GLU A 506 -11.01 29.31 22.00
N LYS A 507 -10.73 28.31 22.84
CA LYS A 507 -10.13 27.03 22.41
C LYS A 507 -11.04 26.29 21.43
N HIS A 508 -12.35 26.25 21.70
CA HIS A 508 -13.34 25.63 20.81
C HIS A 508 -13.40 26.33 19.45
N GLN A 509 -13.49 27.67 19.45
CA GLN A 509 -13.50 28.46 18.23
C GLN A 509 -12.23 28.28 17.40
N ARG A 510 -11.06 28.16 18.04
CA ARG A 510 -9.81 27.83 17.34
C ARG A 510 -9.88 26.46 16.66
N ILE A 511 -10.36 25.44 17.38
CA ILE A 511 -10.50 24.07 16.87
C ILE A 511 -11.56 23.99 15.76
N GLU A 512 -12.69 24.68 15.89
CA GLU A 512 -13.75 24.73 14.88
C GLU A 512 -13.35 25.55 13.65
N LYS A 513 -12.57 26.62 13.81
CA LYS A 513 -11.97 27.35 12.68
C LYS A 513 -11.04 26.42 11.88
N GLU A 514 -10.16 25.70 12.57
CA GLU A 514 -9.29 24.69 11.96
C GLU A 514 -10.10 23.59 11.25
N LYS A 515 -11.22 23.10 11.83
CA LYS A 515 -12.13 22.10 11.21
C LYS A 515 -12.97 22.65 10.05
N GLY A 516 -13.46 23.88 10.14
CA GLY A 516 -14.32 24.53 9.15
C GLY A 516 -13.59 24.81 7.85
N GLU A 517 -12.33 25.27 7.95
CA GLU A 517 -11.41 25.42 6.82
C GLU A 517 -11.19 24.08 6.06
N ILE A 518 -11.33 22.95 6.76
CA ILE A 518 -11.19 21.59 6.21
C ILE A 518 -12.51 21.07 5.63
N SER A 519 -13.65 21.27 6.32
CA SER A 519 -14.98 20.80 5.88
C SER A 519 -15.51 21.53 4.64
N GLN A 520 -15.22 22.82 4.50
CA GLN A 520 -15.59 23.60 3.31
C GLN A 520 -14.86 23.08 2.06
N ARG A 521 -13.59 22.70 2.21
CA ARG A 521 -12.82 22.01 1.15
C ARG A 521 -13.38 20.64 0.75
N TYR A 522 -14.18 19.99 1.60
CA TYR A 522 -14.76 18.66 1.40
C TYR A 522 -16.20 18.67 0.85
N LYS A 523 -17.04 19.62 1.27
CA LYS A 523 -18.46 19.73 0.84
C LYS A 523 -18.64 20.15 -0.62
N GLU A 524 -17.78 21.02 -1.12
CA GLU A 524 -17.74 21.39 -2.55
C GLU A 524 -17.49 20.17 -3.44
N TRP A 525 -16.91 19.12 -2.86
CA TRP A 525 -16.42 17.97 -3.58
C TRP A 525 -17.45 16.83 -3.69
N ILE A 526 -18.21 16.53 -2.62
CA ILE A 526 -19.22 15.44 -2.61
C ILE A 526 -20.45 15.75 -3.47
N LYS A 527 -20.90 17.02 -3.48
CA LYS A 527 -22.18 17.42 -4.11
C LYS A 527 -22.30 17.09 -5.60
N LEU A 528 -21.18 16.92 -6.28
CA LEU A 528 -21.13 16.63 -7.71
C LEU A 528 -21.31 15.14 -8.02
N GLU A 529 -20.94 14.22 -7.12
CA GLU A 529 -20.91 12.77 -7.42
C GLU A 529 -22.26 12.06 -7.24
N GLU A 530 -23.01 12.40 -6.20
CA GLU A 530 -24.22 11.64 -5.82
C GLU A 530 -25.31 11.63 -6.90
N LYS A 531 -25.35 12.67 -7.73
CA LYS A 531 -26.33 12.72 -8.83
C LYS A 531 -26.14 11.59 -9.85
N MET A 532 -24.99 10.93 -9.90
CA MET A 532 -24.59 10.20 -11.11
C MET A 532 -24.68 8.66 -11.07
N HIS A 533 -24.93 7.97 -9.94
CA HIS A 533 -24.69 6.49 -9.88
C HIS A 533 -25.87 5.60 -9.44
N LYS A 534 -27.11 6.11 -9.47
CA LYS A 534 -28.30 5.35 -9.06
C LYS A 534 -29.23 4.86 -10.20
N LYS A 535 -28.81 4.90 -11.47
CA LYS A 535 -29.51 4.21 -12.56
C LYS A 535 -28.56 3.28 -13.27
#